data_AF-A0A484DBD2-F1
#
_entry.id   AF-A0A484DBD2-F1
#
_cell.length_a   1.000
_cell.length_b   1.000
_cell.length_c   1.000
_cell.angle_alpha   90.00
_cell.angle_beta   90.00
_cell.angle_gamma   90.00
#
_symmetry.space_group_name_H-M   'P 1'
#
loop_
_entity.id
_entity.type
_entity.pdbx_description
1 polymer ?
#
loop_
_entity_poly.entity_id
_entity_poly.type
_entity_poly.pdbx_seq_one_letter_code
_entity_poly.pdbx_strand_id
1 'polypeptide(L)'
;MAAQLVVALLALTSLGAASEPDCKELVKPLVLDSHSPIYGKWVLHVGSWDQPGLKKDLVTVNSSWVDLSASSDSGVITIYWSDRISEDKCLQGLANATVSGMTSHTTFNINGHTSYHDGKYYETCSDCLLSEDTTLLPDGKSKGRYLFLFTRTGALEPAELETFKKQAECLKFLPEYHFGGTDLCPDDRETAAPTAPAAENTENDEIDVQPTAK
;
A
#
# COMPACT_ATOMS: atom_id res chain seq x y z
N MET A 1 -7.26 54.44 -20.88
CA MET A 1 -6.10 53.97 -20.08
C MET A 1 -6.54 53.29 -18.78
N ALA A 2 -7.27 53.97 -17.87
CA ALA A 2 -7.69 53.37 -16.59
C ALA A 2 -8.71 52.22 -16.72
N ALA A 3 -9.70 52.33 -17.61
CA ALA A 3 -10.74 51.30 -17.77
C ALA A 3 -10.19 49.95 -18.26
N GLN A 4 -9.15 49.95 -19.09
CA GLN A 4 -8.53 48.72 -19.60
C GLN A 4 -7.71 47.99 -18.53
N LEU A 5 -7.10 48.72 -17.60
CA LEU A 5 -6.39 48.17 -16.44
C LEU A 5 -7.35 47.47 -15.46
N VAL A 6 -8.55 48.03 -15.25
CA VAL A 6 -9.58 47.43 -14.38
C VAL A 6 -10.13 46.13 -14.97
N VAL A 7 -10.37 46.10 -16.29
CA VAL A 7 -10.85 44.90 -16.99
C VAL A 7 -9.79 43.80 -17.00
N ALA A 8 -8.51 44.16 -17.18
CA ALA A 8 -7.41 43.20 -17.09
C ALA A 8 -7.26 42.61 -15.67
N LEU A 9 -7.37 43.43 -14.62
CA LEU A 9 -7.32 42.95 -13.22
C LEU A 9 -8.47 41.98 -12.89
N LEU A 10 -9.69 42.28 -13.35
CA LEU A 10 -10.86 41.44 -13.11
C LEU A 10 -10.75 40.08 -13.82
N ALA A 11 -10.21 40.06 -15.05
CA ALA A 11 -9.95 38.83 -15.79
C ALA A 11 -8.86 37.96 -15.13
N LEU A 12 -7.84 38.58 -14.53
CA LEU A 12 -6.79 37.89 -13.76
C LEU A 12 -7.32 37.29 -12.46
N THR A 13 -8.28 37.95 -11.78
CA THR A 13 -8.93 37.39 -10.59
C THR A 13 -9.89 36.25 -10.90
N SER A 14 -10.50 36.21 -12.09
CA SER A 14 -11.38 35.09 -12.50
C SER A 14 -10.64 33.81 -12.90
N LEU A 15 -9.35 33.89 -13.21
CA LEU A 15 -8.53 32.72 -13.59
C LEU A 15 -7.94 31.97 -12.38
N GLY A 16 -8.06 32.52 -11.16
CA GLY A 16 -7.47 31.95 -9.95
C GLY A 16 -8.36 30.98 -9.17
N ALA A 17 -9.62 30.80 -9.56
CA ALA A 17 -10.53 29.87 -8.90
C ALA A 17 -10.58 28.54 -9.66
N ALA A 18 -9.49 27.77 -9.61
CA ALA A 18 -9.65 26.33 -9.76
C ALA A 18 -10.51 25.89 -8.57
N SER A 19 -11.78 25.57 -8.83
CA SER A 19 -12.66 25.02 -7.79
C SER A 19 -11.96 23.82 -7.19
N GLU A 20 -11.82 23.78 -5.87
CA GLU A 20 -11.33 22.56 -5.23
C GLU A 20 -12.19 21.39 -5.70
N PRO A 21 -11.57 20.26 -6.09
CA PRO A 21 -12.32 19.13 -6.58
C PRO A 21 -13.34 18.70 -5.52
N ASP A 22 -14.57 18.43 -5.96
CA ASP A 22 -15.64 17.93 -5.09
C ASP A 22 -15.15 16.65 -4.40
N CYS A 23 -15.48 16.46 -3.12
CA CYS A 23 -15.12 15.26 -2.38
C CYS A 23 -15.54 13.99 -3.12
N LYS A 24 -16.64 14.03 -3.88
CA LYS A 24 -17.07 12.92 -4.73
C LYS A 24 -16.04 12.50 -5.77
N GLU A 25 -15.31 13.45 -6.35
CA GLU A 25 -14.25 13.16 -7.33
C GLU A 25 -12.97 12.73 -6.62
N LEU A 26 -12.61 13.38 -5.50
CA LEU A 26 -11.41 13.05 -4.72
C LEU A 26 -11.44 11.64 -4.11
N VAL A 27 -12.61 11.15 -3.71
CA VAL A 27 -12.75 9.84 -3.02
C VAL A 27 -13.42 8.80 -3.92
N LYS A 28 -13.09 8.82 -5.20
CA LYS A 28 -13.60 7.84 -6.17
C LYS A 28 -13.05 6.44 -5.86
N PRO A 29 -13.91 5.45 -5.56
CA PRO A 29 -13.46 4.11 -5.19
C PRO A 29 -12.93 3.34 -6.40
N LEU A 30 -11.96 2.47 -6.17
CA LEU A 30 -11.44 1.52 -7.15
C LEU A 30 -12.30 0.26 -7.21
N VAL A 31 -12.39 -0.32 -8.41
CA VAL A 31 -12.91 -1.67 -8.60
C VAL A 31 -11.81 -2.68 -8.28
N LEU A 32 -12.17 -3.71 -7.52
CA LEU A 32 -11.25 -4.74 -7.06
C LEU A 32 -11.43 -6.01 -7.91
N ASP A 33 -10.67 -6.11 -8.98
CA ASP A 33 -10.59 -7.28 -9.85
C ASP A 33 -9.12 -7.65 -10.12
N SER A 34 -8.86 -8.67 -10.95
CA SER A 34 -7.52 -9.15 -11.27
C SER A 34 -6.65 -8.16 -12.08
N HIS A 35 -7.22 -7.07 -12.58
CA HIS A 35 -6.52 -6.01 -13.31
C HIS A 35 -6.43 -4.69 -12.52
N SER A 36 -6.91 -4.69 -11.27
CA SER A 36 -6.88 -3.51 -10.40
C SER A 36 -5.44 -2.97 -10.24
N PRO A 37 -5.24 -1.63 -10.24
CA PRO A 37 -3.91 -1.03 -10.13
C PRO A 37 -3.27 -1.22 -8.75
N ILE A 38 -3.98 -1.82 -7.80
CA ILE A 38 -3.51 -2.03 -6.43
C ILE A 38 -2.40 -3.09 -6.31
N TYR A 39 -2.17 -3.91 -7.34
CA TYR A 39 -1.23 -5.02 -7.22
C TYR A 39 0.26 -4.59 -7.25
N GLY A 40 1.07 -5.45 -6.63
CA GLY A 40 2.50 -5.30 -6.43
C GLY A 40 2.86 -4.79 -5.04
N LYS A 41 4.14 -4.43 -4.91
CA LYS A 41 4.74 -3.95 -3.66
C LYS A 41 4.51 -2.45 -3.45
N TRP A 42 4.25 -2.09 -2.21
CA TRP A 42 3.93 -0.73 -1.76
C TRP A 42 4.51 -0.46 -0.36
N VAL A 43 5.09 0.71 -0.17
CA VAL A 43 5.74 1.15 1.07
C VAL A 43 4.91 2.25 1.73
N LEU A 44 4.63 2.11 3.03
CA LEU A 44 3.82 3.06 3.77
C LEU A 44 4.53 4.41 3.83
N HIS A 45 3.87 5.46 3.32
CA HIS A 45 4.38 6.82 3.42
C HIS A 45 3.70 7.58 4.56
N VAL A 46 2.37 7.55 4.63
CA VAL A 46 1.61 8.27 5.66
C VAL A 46 0.32 7.54 6.01
N GLY A 47 -0.05 7.58 7.30
CA GLY A 47 -1.31 7.07 7.82
C GLY A 47 -2.07 8.12 8.64
N SER A 48 -3.40 8.01 8.63
CA SER A 48 -4.32 8.78 9.48
C SER A 48 -5.37 7.85 10.11
N TRP A 49 -6.10 8.34 11.10
CA TRP A 49 -7.12 7.59 11.85
C TRP A 49 -8.34 8.47 12.14
N ASP A 50 -9.52 7.85 12.30
CA ASP A 50 -10.78 8.58 12.51
C ASP A 50 -11.22 8.62 13.99
N GLN A 51 -10.73 7.69 14.81
CA GLN A 51 -10.99 7.64 16.25
C GLN A 51 -9.71 7.91 17.06
N PRO A 52 -9.72 8.84 18.03
CA PRO A 52 -8.52 9.18 18.81
C PRO A 52 -7.83 7.97 19.49
N GLY A 53 -8.61 6.96 19.88
CA GLY A 53 -8.11 5.75 20.53
C GLY A 53 -7.26 4.84 19.62
N LEU A 54 -7.30 5.05 18.30
CA LEU A 54 -6.55 4.25 17.32
C LEU A 54 -5.12 4.74 17.09
N LYS A 55 -4.82 6.01 17.41
CA LYS A 55 -3.48 6.60 17.24
C LYS A 55 -2.38 5.70 17.80
N LYS A 56 -2.58 5.20 19.02
CA LYS A 56 -1.58 4.39 19.73
C LYS A 56 -1.24 3.08 19.02
N ASP A 57 -2.16 2.53 18.24
CA ASP A 57 -1.95 1.26 17.54
C ASP A 57 -1.09 1.55 16.29
N LEU A 58 -1.44 2.59 15.51
CA LEU A 58 -0.70 2.98 14.31
C LEU A 58 0.75 3.42 14.59
N VAL A 59 0.97 4.28 15.59
CA VAL A 59 2.30 4.84 15.86
C VAL A 59 3.32 3.83 16.39
N THR A 60 2.90 2.58 16.65
CA THR A 60 3.83 1.50 17.01
C THR A 60 4.56 0.93 15.81
N VAL A 61 4.08 1.20 14.60
CA VAL A 61 4.70 0.75 13.35
C VAL A 61 5.66 1.85 12.88
N ASN A 62 6.97 1.58 12.95
CA ASN A 62 8.00 2.51 12.48
C ASN A 62 7.99 2.62 10.95
N SER A 63 7.87 1.50 10.26
CA SER A 63 7.78 1.44 8.79
C SER A 63 7.06 0.17 8.39
N SER A 64 6.43 0.18 7.22
CA SER A 64 5.67 -0.96 6.72
C SER A 64 5.74 -1.04 5.20
N TRP A 65 5.63 -2.24 4.67
CA TRP A 65 5.33 -2.46 3.27
C TRP A 65 4.38 -3.64 3.11
N VAL A 66 3.60 -3.58 2.03
CA VAL A 66 2.69 -4.65 1.60
C VAL A 66 2.99 -5.05 0.17
N ASP A 67 2.70 -6.29 -0.17
CA ASP A 67 2.75 -6.83 -1.52
C ASP A 67 1.43 -7.54 -1.80
N LEU A 68 0.66 -6.95 -2.72
CA LEU A 68 -0.68 -7.39 -3.07
C LEU A 68 -0.63 -8.16 -4.39
N SER A 69 -1.20 -9.35 -4.43
CA SER A 69 -1.31 -10.14 -5.66
C SER A 69 -2.71 -10.70 -5.85
N ALA A 70 -3.12 -10.84 -7.12
CA ALA A 70 -4.34 -11.55 -7.46
C ALA A 70 -4.13 -13.05 -7.26
N SER A 71 -5.04 -13.71 -6.55
CA SER A 71 -5.06 -15.17 -6.48
C SER A 71 -5.56 -15.77 -7.80
N SER A 72 -5.28 -17.06 -8.02
CA SER A 72 -5.93 -17.84 -9.08
C SER A 72 -7.45 -17.95 -8.88
N ASP A 73 -7.90 -17.83 -7.63
CA ASP A 73 -9.32 -17.82 -7.28
C ASP A 73 -9.89 -16.42 -7.49
N SER A 74 -10.92 -16.31 -8.34
CA SER A 74 -11.55 -15.03 -8.64
C SER A 74 -12.10 -14.37 -7.36
N GLY A 75 -11.78 -13.09 -7.19
CA GLY A 75 -12.23 -12.33 -6.02
C GLY A 75 -11.44 -12.59 -4.73
N VAL A 76 -10.26 -13.20 -4.80
CA VAL A 76 -9.33 -13.31 -3.66
C VAL A 76 -8.04 -12.53 -3.95
N ILE A 77 -7.67 -11.64 -3.02
CA ILE A 77 -6.40 -10.93 -3.01
C ILE A 77 -5.50 -11.61 -1.98
N THR A 78 -4.28 -11.94 -2.36
CA THR A 78 -3.24 -12.37 -1.43
C THR A 78 -2.45 -11.15 -0.97
N ILE A 79 -2.29 -11.03 0.35
CA ILE A 79 -1.62 -9.91 1.01
C ILE A 79 -0.41 -10.49 1.73
N TYR A 80 0.78 -10.11 1.30
CA TYR A 80 1.97 -10.23 2.13
C TYR A 80 2.25 -8.88 2.79
N TRP A 81 2.46 -8.86 4.09
CA TRP A 81 2.70 -7.64 4.86
C TRP A 81 3.96 -7.78 5.70
N SER A 82 4.61 -6.65 5.94
CA SER A 82 5.88 -6.58 6.67
C SER A 82 5.97 -5.28 7.44
N ASP A 83 5.96 -5.37 8.76
CA ASP A 83 5.96 -4.25 9.69
C ASP A 83 7.21 -4.26 10.56
N ARG A 84 7.91 -3.12 10.61
CA ARG A 84 8.96 -2.87 11.58
C ARG A 84 8.35 -2.19 12.81
N ILE A 85 8.44 -2.85 13.96
CA ILE A 85 7.91 -2.33 15.24
C ILE A 85 9.02 -1.66 16.08
N SER A 86 10.27 -2.09 15.90
CA SER A 86 11.46 -1.49 16.50
C SER A 86 12.70 -1.79 15.66
N GLU A 87 13.86 -1.22 16.01
CA GLU A 87 15.13 -1.41 15.26
C GLU A 87 15.48 -2.89 15.02
N ASP A 88 15.20 -3.78 15.98
CA ASP A 88 15.52 -5.21 15.86
C ASP A 88 14.29 -6.11 15.66
N LYS A 89 13.09 -5.55 15.42
CA LYS A 89 11.86 -6.33 15.40
C LYS A 89 11.02 -6.09 14.15
N CYS A 90 10.97 -7.13 13.33
CA CYS A 90 10.08 -7.27 12.18
C CYS A 90 8.96 -8.25 12.48
N LEU A 91 7.75 -7.94 12.03
CA LEU A 91 6.61 -8.85 11.96
C LEU A 91 6.20 -8.95 10.50
N GLN A 92 6.09 -10.18 9.99
CA GLN A 92 5.70 -10.41 8.61
C GLN A 92 4.68 -11.54 8.55
N GLY A 93 3.87 -11.56 7.51
CA GLY A 93 2.89 -12.61 7.33
C GLY A 93 2.16 -12.57 6.02
N LEU A 94 1.34 -13.61 5.84
CA LEU A 94 0.45 -13.76 4.71
C LEU A 94 -1.01 -13.70 5.21
N ALA A 95 -1.87 -13.03 4.47
CA ALA A 95 -3.31 -13.06 4.63
C ALA A 95 -3.98 -13.15 3.26
N ASN A 96 -5.22 -13.65 3.25
CA ASN A 96 -6.07 -13.59 2.07
C ASN A 96 -7.25 -12.68 2.38
N ALA A 97 -7.60 -11.84 1.41
CA ALA A 97 -8.76 -10.98 1.45
C ALA A 97 -9.77 -11.44 0.41
N THR A 98 -11.02 -11.64 0.81
CA THR A 98 -12.11 -11.92 -0.13
C THR A 98 -12.78 -10.63 -0.55
N VAL A 99 -13.12 -10.49 -1.83
CA VAL A 99 -13.69 -9.27 -2.39
C VAL A 99 -15.20 -9.42 -2.53
N SER A 100 -15.94 -8.45 -2.00
CA SER A 100 -17.38 -8.28 -2.19
C SER A 100 -17.67 -6.87 -2.70
N GLY A 101 -17.92 -6.74 -3.99
CA GLY A 101 -18.08 -5.44 -4.65
C GLY A 101 -16.77 -4.64 -4.64
N MET A 102 -16.74 -3.53 -3.90
CA MET A 102 -15.56 -2.67 -3.75
C MET A 102 -14.88 -2.82 -2.38
N THR A 103 -15.35 -3.77 -1.56
CA THR A 103 -14.81 -4.02 -0.22
C THR A 103 -14.05 -5.33 -0.23
N SER A 104 -12.87 -5.32 0.37
CA SER A 104 -12.10 -6.51 0.69
C SER A 104 -12.30 -6.88 2.16
N HIS A 105 -12.44 -8.17 2.46
CA HIS A 105 -12.67 -8.69 3.80
C HIS A 105 -11.48 -9.56 4.19
N THR A 106 -10.76 -9.17 5.23
CA THR A 106 -9.50 -9.81 5.63
C THR A 106 -9.54 -10.18 7.09
N THR A 107 -8.93 -11.32 7.42
CA THR A 107 -8.64 -11.71 8.80
C THR A 107 -7.12 -11.83 8.96
N PHE A 108 -6.55 -11.03 9.85
CA PHE A 108 -5.14 -11.15 10.22
C PHE A 108 -5.00 -11.94 11.51
N ASN A 109 -4.04 -12.85 11.53
CA ASN A 109 -3.64 -13.61 12.71
C ASN A 109 -2.16 -13.30 13.00
N ILE A 110 -1.91 -12.43 13.98
CA ILE A 110 -0.57 -11.95 14.32
C ILE A 110 -0.27 -12.34 15.75
N ASN A 111 0.76 -13.17 15.97
CA ASN A 111 1.17 -13.63 17.31
C ASN A 111 0.01 -14.19 18.16
N GLY A 112 -0.93 -14.91 17.54
CA GLY A 112 -2.10 -15.48 18.23
C GLY A 112 -3.26 -14.51 18.45
N HIS A 113 -3.14 -13.26 18.00
CA HIS A 113 -4.24 -12.29 18.00
C HIS A 113 -4.93 -12.26 16.65
N THR A 114 -6.25 -12.47 16.65
CA THR A 114 -7.10 -12.37 15.47
C THR A 114 -7.71 -10.98 15.39
N SER A 115 -7.68 -10.38 14.20
CA SER A 115 -8.36 -9.12 13.90
C SER A 115 -9.05 -9.20 12.55
N TYR A 116 -10.20 -8.53 12.44
CA TYR A 116 -11.08 -8.55 11.27
C TYR A 116 -11.14 -7.17 10.66
N HIS A 117 -11.07 -7.11 9.33
CA HIS A 117 -10.87 -5.86 8.61
C HIS A 117 -11.64 -5.81 7.31
N ASP A 118 -12.25 -4.65 7.07
CA ASP A 118 -12.86 -4.30 5.79
C ASP A 118 -12.01 -3.22 5.11
N GLY A 119 -11.38 -3.57 4.00
CA GLY A 119 -10.53 -2.68 3.21
C GLY A 119 -11.23 -2.10 1.99
N LYS A 120 -11.04 -0.80 1.74
CA LYS A 120 -11.45 -0.08 0.53
C LYS A 120 -10.27 0.63 -0.08
N TYR A 121 -10.33 0.88 -1.39
CA TYR A 121 -9.26 1.53 -2.14
C TYR A 121 -9.82 2.64 -3.02
N TYR A 122 -9.03 3.69 -3.23
CA TYR A 122 -9.47 4.91 -3.92
C TYR A 122 -8.46 5.33 -4.98
N GLU A 123 -8.95 5.99 -6.03
CA GLU A 123 -8.10 6.65 -7.02
C GLU A 123 -7.28 7.76 -6.35
N THR A 124 -6.01 7.88 -6.72
CA THR A 124 -5.07 8.89 -6.19
C THR A 124 -3.95 9.13 -7.21
N CYS A 125 -2.70 9.34 -6.79
CA CYS A 125 -1.52 9.36 -7.67
C CYS A 125 -1.22 8.00 -8.33
N SER A 126 -0.53 8.03 -9.48
CA SER A 126 -0.26 6.83 -10.30
C SER A 126 0.68 5.83 -9.63
N ASP A 127 1.61 6.31 -8.83
CA ASP A 127 2.59 5.50 -8.08
C ASP A 127 2.25 5.43 -6.59
N CYS A 128 0.95 5.48 -6.29
CA CYS A 128 0.41 5.44 -4.94
C CYS A 128 -0.72 4.43 -4.79
N LEU A 129 -0.88 3.95 -3.57
CA LEU A 129 -1.99 3.12 -3.14
C LEU A 129 -2.66 3.79 -1.94
N LEU A 130 -3.87 4.30 -2.13
CA LEU A 130 -4.70 4.82 -1.05
C LEU A 130 -5.66 3.74 -0.58
N SER A 131 -5.52 3.33 0.68
CA SER A 131 -6.30 2.28 1.31
C SER A 131 -6.98 2.79 2.59
N GLU A 132 -8.28 2.59 2.70
CA GLU A 132 -9.03 2.72 3.96
C GLU A 132 -9.17 1.33 4.57
N ASP A 133 -8.75 1.18 5.83
CA ASP A 133 -8.84 -0.04 6.59
C ASP A 133 -9.80 0.15 7.77
N THR A 134 -10.91 -0.59 7.78
CA THR A 134 -11.87 -0.56 8.89
C THR A 134 -11.64 -1.76 9.78
N THR A 135 -11.09 -1.55 10.97
CA THR A 135 -10.98 -2.60 11.99
C THR A 135 -12.34 -2.89 12.61
N LEU A 136 -12.70 -4.16 12.67
CA LEU A 136 -13.98 -4.64 13.22
C LEU A 136 -13.78 -5.29 14.60
N LEU A 137 -14.77 -5.11 15.46
CA LEU A 137 -14.94 -5.85 16.70
C LEU A 137 -15.51 -7.26 16.39
N PRO A 138 -15.42 -8.23 17.33
CA PRO A 138 -15.98 -9.57 17.13
C PRO A 138 -17.49 -9.60 16.84
N ASP A 139 -18.23 -8.55 17.20
CA ASP A 139 -19.65 -8.40 16.90
C ASP A 139 -19.92 -7.76 15.52
N GLY A 140 -18.87 -7.53 14.72
CA GLY A 140 -18.92 -6.95 13.38
C GLY A 140 -19.03 -5.42 13.34
N LYS A 141 -19.09 -4.74 14.49
CA LYS A 141 -19.11 -3.27 14.51
C LYS A 141 -17.73 -2.69 14.25
N SER A 142 -17.68 -1.53 13.60
CA SER A 142 -16.43 -0.78 13.43
C SER A 142 -15.87 -0.35 14.78
N LYS A 143 -14.61 -0.70 15.05
CA LYS A 143 -13.77 -0.13 16.11
C LYS A 143 -13.28 1.28 15.71
N GLY A 144 -13.17 1.51 14.41
CA GLY A 144 -12.73 2.74 13.76
C GLY A 144 -11.96 2.40 12.49
N ARG A 145 -11.36 3.40 11.88
CA ARG A 145 -10.75 3.31 10.56
C ARG A 145 -9.35 3.93 10.55
N TYR A 146 -8.53 3.38 9.68
CA TYR A 146 -7.28 3.98 9.24
C TYR A 146 -7.36 4.35 7.76
N LEU A 147 -6.62 5.38 7.37
CA LEU A 147 -6.38 5.72 5.98
C LEU A 147 -4.88 5.71 5.77
N PHE A 148 -4.43 4.89 4.83
CA PHE A 148 -3.03 4.70 4.51
C PHE A 148 -2.75 5.10 3.08
N LEU A 149 -1.71 5.91 2.90
CA LEU A 149 -1.11 6.15 1.62
C LEU A 149 0.23 5.41 1.57
N PHE A 150 0.29 4.44 0.66
CA PHE A 150 1.52 3.79 0.30
C PHE A 150 2.01 4.30 -1.05
N THR A 151 3.30 4.15 -1.31
CA THR A 151 3.97 4.55 -2.55
C THR A 151 4.86 3.42 -3.05
N ARG A 152 5.30 3.46 -4.30
CA ARG A 152 6.20 2.42 -4.83
C ARG A 152 7.56 2.38 -4.12
N THR A 153 8.07 3.52 -3.68
CA THR A 153 9.46 3.66 -3.19
C THR A 153 9.57 4.19 -1.76
N GLY A 154 8.46 4.60 -1.14
CA GLY A 154 8.46 5.34 0.13
C GLY A 154 8.57 6.86 -0.04
N ALA A 155 8.86 7.36 -1.24
CA ALA A 155 8.90 8.79 -1.56
C ALA A 155 7.56 9.28 -2.13
N LEU A 156 7.23 10.54 -1.87
CA LEU A 156 5.99 11.17 -2.30
C LEU A 156 6.22 12.65 -2.61
N GLU A 157 5.65 13.16 -3.70
CA GLU A 157 5.73 14.58 -4.02
C GLU A 157 4.84 15.40 -3.08
N PRO A 158 5.22 16.64 -2.71
CA PRO A 158 4.43 17.47 -1.81
C PRO A 158 2.99 17.70 -2.28
N ALA A 159 2.76 17.82 -3.59
CA ALA A 159 1.42 18.00 -4.15
C ALA A 159 0.52 16.76 -3.99
N GLU A 160 1.13 15.56 -4.04
CA GLU A 160 0.43 14.30 -3.81
C GLU A 160 0.07 14.13 -2.33
N LEU A 161 0.95 14.58 -1.43
CA LEU A 161 0.64 14.64 0.00
C LEU A 161 -0.55 15.56 0.29
N GLU A 162 -0.63 16.72 -0.34
CA GLU A 162 -1.79 17.61 -0.19
C GLU A 162 -3.07 16.98 -0.74
N THR A 163 -2.97 16.19 -1.82
CA THR A 163 -4.10 15.41 -2.33
C THR A 163 -4.58 14.41 -1.29
N PHE A 164 -3.68 13.65 -0.66
CA PHE A 164 -4.01 12.73 0.43
C PHE A 164 -4.71 13.44 1.61
N LYS A 165 -4.22 14.61 2.03
CA LYS A 165 -4.84 15.36 3.12
C LYS A 165 -6.28 15.75 2.81
N LYS A 166 -6.54 16.21 1.57
CA LYS A 166 -7.90 16.52 1.10
C LYS A 166 -8.78 15.28 1.04
N GLN A 167 -8.24 14.15 0.58
CA GLN A 167 -8.96 12.87 0.59
C GLN A 167 -9.31 12.43 2.02
N ALA A 168 -8.38 12.57 2.97
CA ALA A 168 -8.59 12.28 4.39
C ALA A 168 -9.70 13.16 4.99
N GLU A 169 -9.69 14.46 4.69
CA GLU A 169 -10.73 15.41 5.11
C GLU A 169 -12.11 15.02 4.55
N CYS A 170 -12.20 14.73 3.25
CA CYS A 170 -13.43 14.26 2.61
C CYS A 170 -13.99 12.98 3.25
N LEU A 171 -13.11 12.08 3.68
CA LEU A 171 -13.45 10.84 4.38
C LEU A 171 -13.62 11.01 5.90
N LYS A 172 -13.49 12.24 6.42
CA LYS A 172 -13.66 12.63 7.83
C LYS A 172 -12.67 11.99 8.80
N PHE A 173 -11.42 11.83 8.36
CA PHE A 173 -10.31 11.45 9.24
C PHE A 173 -9.80 12.65 10.06
N LEU A 174 -9.09 12.39 11.15
CA LEU A 174 -8.50 13.43 11.97
C LEU A 174 -7.33 14.10 11.24
N PRO A 175 -7.07 15.41 11.46
CA PRO A 175 -5.99 16.16 10.81
C PRO A 175 -4.60 15.86 11.43
N GLU A 176 -4.40 14.64 11.91
CA GLU A 176 -3.15 14.14 12.46
C GLU A 176 -2.64 13.00 11.58
N TYR A 177 -1.32 12.94 11.42
CA TYR A 177 -0.67 12.03 10.49
C TYR A 177 0.52 11.34 11.15
N HIS A 178 0.70 10.07 10.82
CA HIS A 178 1.88 9.27 11.15
C HIS A 178 2.64 8.98 9.87
N PHE A 179 3.91 9.39 9.79
CA PHE A 179 4.73 9.16 8.60
C PHE A 179 5.56 7.90 8.78
N GLY A 180 5.54 7.03 7.76
CA GLY A 180 6.34 5.81 7.73
C GLY A 180 7.83 6.12 7.55
N GLY A 181 8.67 5.34 8.22
CA GLY A 181 10.11 5.35 8.02
C GLY A 181 10.55 4.61 6.75
N THR A 182 11.80 4.81 6.35
CA THR A 182 12.40 4.20 5.15
C THR A 182 13.21 2.94 5.44
N ASP A 183 13.48 2.63 6.71
CA ASP A 183 14.21 1.41 7.12
C ASP A 183 13.24 0.22 7.14
N LEU A 184 13.08 -0.42 5.99
CA LEU A 184 12.13 -1.53 5.81
C LEU A 184 12.69 -2.85 6.33
N CYS A 185 11.80 -3.72 6.80
CA CYS A 185 12.11 -5.11 7.06
C CYS A 185 12.44 -5.87 5.75
N PRO A 186 13.40 -6.80 5.77
CA PRO A 186 13.71 -7.64 4.61
C PRO A 186 12.54 -8.57 4.26
N ASP A 187 12.45 -9.03 3.02
CA ASP A 187 11.43 -10.00 2.61
C ASP A 187 11.86 -11.42 3.02
N ASP A 188 11.14 -12.04 3.96
CA ASP A 188 11.46 -13.39 4.44
C ASP A 188 11.25 -14.45 3.34
N ARG A 189 10.43 -14.16 2.32
CA ARG A 189 10.20 -15.07 1.18
C ARG A 189 11.44 -15.18 0.30
N GLU A 190 12.19 -14.10 0.15
CA GLU A 190 13.45 -14.07 -0.62
C GLU A 190 14.59 -14.75 0.15
N THR A 191 14.62 -14.56 1.47
CA THR A 191 15.65 -15.17 2.34
C THR A 191 15.47 -16.68 2.50
N ALA A 192 14.24 -17.18 2.37
CA ALA A 192 13.91 -18.60 2.44
C ALA A 192 14.08 -19.36 1.11
N ALA A 193 14.32 -18.68 -0.01
CA ALA A 193 14.56 -19.34 -1.29
C ALA A 193 15.94 -20.01 -1.28
N PRO A 194 16.05 -21.34 -1.56
CA PRO A 194 17.36 -21.97 -1.66
C PRO A 194 18.11 -21.38 -2.85
N THR A 195 19.30 -20.84 -2.62
CA THR A 195 20.27 -20.51 -3.67
C THR A 195 20.51 -21.76 -4.50
N ALA A 196 19.93 -21.84 -5.70
CA ALA A 196 20.24 -22.92 -6.62
C ALA A 196 21.75 -22.83 -6.95
N PRO A 197 22.54 -23.89 -6.74
CA PRO A 197 23.95 -23.87 -7.14
C PRO A 197 24.01 -23.68 -8.65
N ALA A 198 24.85 -22.73 -9.09
CA ALA A 198 25.20 -22.54 -10.48
C ALA A 198 25.62 -23.90 -11.08
N ALA A 199 24.95 -24.30 -12.16
CA ALA A 199 25.34 -25.49 -12.91
C ALA A 199 26.77 -25.29 -13.44
N GLU A 200 27.72 -25.96 -12.79
CA GLU A 200 29.08 -26.10 -13.28
C GLU A 200 29.02 -27.08 -14.47
N ASN A 201 29.06 -26.53 -15.68
CA ASN A 201 29.16 -27.31 -16.92
C ASN A 201 30.52 -28.02 -16.91
N THR A 202 30.57 -29.29 -16.52
CA THR A 202 31.73 -30.13 -16.78
C THR A 202 31.55 -30.77 -18.15
N GLU A 203 32.32 -30.23 -19.10
CA GLU A 203 32.55 -30.73 -20.44
C GLU A 203 33.11 -32.17 -20.36
N ASN A 204 32.43 -33.11 -21.02
CA ASN A 204 32.93 -34.48 -21.19
C ASN A 204 34.11 -34.44 -22.16
N ASP A 205 35.32 -34.67 -21.67
CA ASP A 205 36.47 -34.99 -22.52
C ASP A 205 36.60 -36.51 -22.68
N GLU A 206 36.46 -36.92 -23.92
CA GLU A 206 36.63 -38.26 -24.48
C GLU A 206 38.14 -38.60 -24.48
N ILE A 207 38.54 -39.69 -23.82
CA ILE A 207 39.87 -40.29 -24.01
C ILE A 207 39.71 -41.71 -24.52
N ASP A 208 39.87 -41.80 -25.84
CA ASP A 208 40.20 -42.97 -26.63
C ASP A 208 41.43 -43.70 -26.04
N VAL A 209 41.29 -45.00 -25.75
CA VAL A 209 42.42 -45.89 -25.52
C VAL A 209 42.20 -47.20 -26.25
N GLN A 210 42.96 -47.37 -27.33
CA GLN A 210 43.25 -48.66 -27.96
C GLN A 210 44.77 -48.74 -28.23
N PRO A 211 45.33 -49.93 -28.52
CA PRO A 211 45.49 -51.12 -27.69
C PRO A 211 46.99 -51.44 -27.44
N THR A 212 47.28 -52.37 -26.53
CA THR A 212 48.54 -53.16 -26.64
C THR A 212 48.31 -54.63 -26.31
N ALA A 213 48.66 -55.46 -27.29
CA ALA A 213 48.71 -56.91 -27.22
C ALA A 213 50.04 -57.38 -26.62
N LYS A 214 49.99 -58.42 -25.78
CA LYS A 214 50.80 -59.64 -25.91
C LYS A 214 50.23 -60.77 -25.08
#